data_AF-A0A2N5KIA1-F1
#
_entry.id   AF-A0A2N5KIA1-F1
#
_cell.length_a   1.000
_cell.length_b   1.000
_cell.length_c   1.000
_cell.angle_alpha   90.00
_cell.angle_beta   90.00
_cell.angle_gamma   90.00
#
_symmetry.space_group_name_H-M   'P 1'
#
loop_
_entity.id
_entity.type
_entity.pdbx_description
1 polymer ?
#
loop_
_entity_poly.entity_id
_entity_poly.type
_entity_poly.pdbx_seq_one_letter_code
_entity_poly.pdbx_strand_id
1 'polypeptide(L)'
;MGRLCLLLLLLLTACQVTVPAEPTPTAQRSALSVATIGSAEASSAPVAATPTWTPEPTLTPTPLPTATLTPIPTVTPMPTTTPTSAPVAAPVLLIERPLPNEFVPGTISVAGKVANATAGTVTVELRSPDGQSLGPPPIVAATTVVSDGLAFTGELPVDLPPTPRPFTVHAVWSGPDSTSVAEASQPINVLGRFPRVSQLTLDTPRPFARGSEPTIAVRGFAPGPPAKVLVRLLDSADNVVESVEARLLWYQPGLPCAFEANLANNPAGTQVQVIMLGPDDAVLEAVRVRLDPPS
;
A
#
# COMPACT_ATOMS: atom_id res chain seq x y z
N MET A 1 7.54 17.70 -63.36
CA MET A 1 7.39 17.07 -62.02
C MET A 1 7.83 17.96 -60.85
N GLY A 2 8.01 19.29 -60.99
CA GLY A 2 8.63 20.13 -59.94
C GLY A 2 7.76 21.22 -59.29
N ARG A 3 6.44 21.27 -59.54
CA ARG A 3 5.57 22.36 -59.03
C ARG A 3 4.50 21.95 -58.02
N LEU A 4 4.29 20.65 -57.80
CA LEU A 4 3.28 20.15 -56.85
C LEU A 4 3.84 19.99 -55.42
N CYS A 5 5.17 19.93 -55.24
CA CYS A 5 5.80 19.73 -53.93
C CYS A 5 5.92 21.03 -53.10
N LEU A 6 5.89 22.21 -53.74
CA LEU A 6 6.01 23.50 -53.04
C LEU A 6 4.70 23.95 -52.39
N LEU A 7 3.54 23.49 -52.89
CA LEU A 7 2.23 23.87 -52.35
C LEU A 7 1.82 23.03 -51.12
N LEU A 8 2.45 21.87 -50.90
CA LEU A 8 2.19 21.04 -49.72
C LEU A 8 3.00 21.50 -48.49
N LEU A 9 4.09 22.27 -48.67
CA LEU A 9 4.88 22.83 -47.56
C LEU A 9 4.32 24.14 -46.98
N LEU A 10 3.37 24.80 -47.65
CA LEU A 10 2.81 26.09 -47.21
C LEU A 10 1.54 25.98 -46.35
N LEU A 11 1.05 24.76 -46.09
CA LEU A 11 -0.16 24.51 -45.29
C LEU A 11 0.11 24.05 -43.85
N LEU A 12 1.38 24.00 -43.41
CA LEU A 12 1.76 23.54 -42.06
C LEU A 12 2.12 24.67 -41.08
N THR A 13 1.87 25.94 -41.42
CA THR A 13 2.37 27.10 -40.64
C THR A 13 1.30 27.90 -39.88
N ALA A 14 0.24 27.26 -39.35
CA ALA A 14 -0.75 27.98 -38.55
C ALA A 14 -1.47 27.11 -37.49
N CYS A 15 -0.72 26.62 -36.49
CA CYS A 15 -1.31 26.24 -35.20
C CYS A 15 -0.34 26.64 -34.07
N GLN A 16 -0.19 27.95 -33.85
CA GLN A 16 0.39 28.44 -32.61
C GLN A 16 -0.72 28.37 -31.54
N VAL A 17 -0.72 27.28 -30.76
CA VAL A 17 -1.55 27.16 -29.57
C VAL A 17 -0.96 28.07 -28.50
N THR A 18 -1.62 29.21 -28.26
CA THR A 18 -1.31 30.09 -27.14
C THR A 18 -1.64 29.37 -25.84
N VAL A 19 -0.61 28.96 -25.10
CA VAL A 19 -0.77 28.37 -23.77
C VAL A 19 -1.24 29.49 -22.81
N PRO A 20 -2.36 29.31 -22.08
CA PRO A 20 -2.83 30.30 -21.11
C PRO A 20 -1.83 30.43 -19.96
N ALA A 21 -1.57 31.67 -19.55
CA ALA A 21 -0.69 32.00 -18.44
C ALA A 21 -1.14 31.31 -17.16
N GLU A 22 -0.23 30.54 -16.56
CA GLU A 22 -0.42 29.85 -15.30
C GLU A 22 -0.48 30.89 -14.15
N PRO A 23 -1.52 30.87 -13.28
CA PRO A 23 -1.61 31.81 -12.18
C PRO A 23 -0.55 31.52 -11.12
N THR A 24 0.28 32.51 -10.83
CA THR A 24 1.25 32.53 -9.73
C THR A 24 0.58 32.14 -8.40
N PRO A 25 0.96 31.02 -7.74
CA PRO A 25 0.41 30.67 -6.45
C PRO A 25 0.87 31.69 -5.41
N THR A 26 -0.09 32.43 -4.87
CA THR A 26 0.14 33.37 -3.77
C THR A 26 0.35 32.56 -2.50
N ALA A 27 1.50 32.74 -1.86
CA ALA A 27 1.86 32.07 -0.61
C ALA A 27 0.92 32.53 0.53
N GLN A 28 -0.15 31.76 0.76
CA GLN A 28 -1.05 31.98 1.89
C GLN A 28 -0.44 31.32 3.14
N ARG A 29 0.28 32.11 3.94
CA ARG A 29 0.70 31.74 5.30
C ARG A 29 -0.55 31.58 6.17
N SER A 30 -0.96 30.34 6.39
CA SER A 30 -1.87 30.01 7.49
C SER A 30 -1.06 29.88 8.78
N ALA A 31 -1.29 30.79 9.72
CA ALA A 31 -0.82 30.68 11.10
C ALA A 31 -1.60 29.55 11.78
N LEU A 32 -0.89 28.51 12.23
CA LEU A 32 -1.43 27.46 13.08
C LEU A 32 -1.35 27.92 14.54
N SER A 33 -2.52 28.23 15.09
CA SER A 33 -2.73 28.48 16.50
C SER A 33 -2.64 27.15 17.27
N VAL A 34 -1.66 27.04 18.16
CA VAL A 34 -1.53 25.93 19.11
C VAL A 34 -2.58 26.12 20.20
N ALA A 35 -3.58 25.23 20.25
CA ALA A 35 -4.51 25.11 21.36
C ALA A 35 -3.97 24.08 22.35
N THR A 36 -3.47 24.56 23.49
CA THR A 36 -3.16 23.76 24.67
C THR A 36 -4.45 23.23 25.27
N ILE A 37 -4.65 21.91 25.27
CA ILE A 37 -5.77 21.26 25.97
C ILE A 37 -5.22 20.75 27.30
N GLY A 38 -5.77 21.27 28.39
CA GLY A 38 -5.39 20.94 29.76
C GLY A 38 -5.79 19.53 30.15
N SER A 39 -4.86 18.83 30.82
CA SER A 39 -5.12 17.63 31.60
C SER A 39 -5.92 18.01 32.85
N ALA A 40 -7.14 17.48 32.97
CA ALA A 40 -7.89 17.47 34.21
C ALA A 40 -7.80 16.07 34.81
N GLU A 41 -7.14 15.97 35.97
CA GLU A 41 -7.18 14.82 36.87
C GLU A 41 -8.60 14.66 37.43
N ALA A 42 -9.16 13.46 37.36
CA ALA A 42 -10.34 13.08 38.12
C ALA A 42 -10.06 11.79 38.88
N SER A 43 -9.68 11.98 40.14
CA SER A 43 -9.63 10.99 41.20
C SER A 43 -11.04 10.44 41.46
N SER A 44 -11.21 9.11 41.43
CA SER A 44 -12.43 8.44 41.88
C SER A 44 -12.11 7.48 43.02
N ALA A 45 -12.82 7.69 44.13
CA ALA A 45 -12.67 7.00 45.40
C ALA A 45 -13.29 5.58 45.36
N PRO A 46 -12.83 4.66 46.22
CA PRO A 46 -13.42 3.33 46.35
C PRO A 46 -14.75 3.39 47.12
N VAL A 47 -15.81 2.86 46.50
CA VAL A 47 -17.13 2.70 47.13
C VAL A 47 -17.14 1.41 47.98
N ALA A 48 -17.37 1.58 49.28
CA ALA A 48 -17.49 0.50 50.25
C ALA A 48 -18.83 -0.25 50.09
N ALA A 49 -18.76 -1.57 49.88
CA ALA A 49 -19.93 -2.44 49.80
C ALA A 49 -20.51 -2.71 51.20
N THR A 50 -21.83 -2.54 51.32
CA THR A 50 -22.62 -2.76 52.54
C THR A 50 -23.00 -4.24 52.67
N PRO A 51 -22.88 -4.88 53.85
CA PRO A 51 -23.28 -6.27 54.03
C PRO A 51 -24.81 -6.43 54.04
N THR A 52 -25.31 -7.38 53.26
CA THR A 52 -26.72 -7.78 53.19
C THR A 52 -26.99 -8.89 54.20
N TRP A 53 -28.09 -8.74 54.95
CA TRP A 53 -28.53 -9.69 55.97
C TRP A 53 -29.17 -10.93 55.34
N THR A 54 -28.71 -12.10 55.76
CA THR A 54 -29.26 -13.40 55.39
C THR A 54 -30.45 -13.73 56.30
N PRO A 55 -31.67 -14.00 55.78
CA PRO A 55 -32.78 -14.45 56.61
C PRO A 55 -32.60 -15.91 57.04
N GLU A 56 -33.05 -16.19 58.26
CA GLU A 56 -33.03 -17.47 58.96
C GLU A 56 -34.03 -18.47 58.35
N PRO A 57 -33.65 -19.76 58.14
CA PRO A 57 -34.54 -20.75 57.54
C PRO A 57 -35.66 -21.16 58.51
N THR A 58 -36.90 -21.03 58.07
CA THR A 58 -38.08 -21.52 58.79
C THR A 58 -38.19 -23.03 58.64
N LEU A 59 -38.20 -23.76 59.77
CA LEU A 59 -38.41 -25.20 59.80
C LEU A 59 -39.82 -25.54 59.31
N THR A 60 -39.89 -26.27 58.21
CA THR A 60 -41.13 -26.78 57.62
C THR A 60 -41.45 -28.14 58.25
N PRO A 61 -42.69 -28.41 58.71
CA PRO A 61 -43.04 -29.68 59.33
C PRO A 61 -42.96 -30.85 58.33
N THR A 62 -42.29 -31.91 58.76
CA THR A 62 -42.14 -33.18 58.03
C THR A 62 -43.49 -33.90 57.92
N PRO A 63 -44.03 -34.15 56.72
CA PRO A 63 -45.23 -34.98 56.57
C PRO A 63 -44.94 -36.45 56.85
N LEU A 64 -45.91 -37.10 57.50
CA LEU A 64 -45.94 -38.52 57.84
C LEU A 64 -45.99 -39.39 56.56
N PRO A 65 -45.15 -40.43 56.42
CA PRO A 65 -45.13 -41.24 55.21
C PRO A 65 -46.43 -42.03 55.06
N THR A 66 -47.11 -41.80 53.95
CA THR A 66 -48.27 -42.59 53.53
C THR A 66 -47.75 -43.84 52.81
N ALA A 67 -48.24 -45.02 53.19
CA ALA A 67 -47.87 -46.28 52.56
C ALA A 67 -48.17 -46.24 51.06
N THR A 68 -47.11 -46.18 50.26
CA THR A 68 -47.17 -46.02 48.82
C THR A 68 -47.22 -47.41 48.19
N LEU A 69 -48.27 -47.71 47.43
CA LEU A 69 -48.41 -48.94 46.67
C LEU A 69 -47.23 -49.06 45.69
N THR A 70 -46.55 -50.21 45.70
CA THR A 70 -45.39 -50.49 44.86
C THR A 70 -45.83 -50.50 43.38
N PRO A 71 -45.41 -49.53 42.54
CA PRO A 71 -45.75 -49.57 41.13
C PRO A 71 -44.98 -50.70 40.43
N ILE A 72 -45.67 -51.40 39.52
CA ILE A 72 -45.07 -52.36 38.60
C ILE A 72 -44.01 -51.61 37.77
N PRO A 73 -42.79 -52.15 37.60
CA PRO A 73 -41.73 -51.47 36.87
C PRO A 73 -42.13 -51.27 35.42
N THR A 74 -42.47 -50.03 35.07
CA THR A 74 -42.60 -49.60 33.68
C THR A 74 -41.22 -49.72 33.03
N VAL A 75 -41.14 -50.37 31.87
CA VAL A 75 -39.90 -50.46 31.09
C VAL A 75 -39.45 -49.04 30.75
N THR A 76 -38.42 -48.55 31.43
CA THR A 76 -37.84 -47.25 31.15
C THR A 76 -37.31 -47.27 29.71
N PRO A 77 -37.81 -46.41 28.81
CA PRO A 77 -37.28 -46.34 27.46
C PRO A 77 -35.78 -46.02 27.54
N MET A 78 -34.98 -46.79 26.82
CA MET A 78 -33.54 -46.57 26.73
C MET A 78 -33.31 -45.14 26.23
N PRO A 79 -32.46 -44.33 26.91
CA PRO A 79 -32.21 -42.97 26.50
C PRO A 79 -31.68 -42.98 25.07
N THR A 80 -32.39 -42.32 24.17
CA THR A 80 -31.90 -42.09 22.81
C THR A 80 -30.71 -41.16 22.95
N THR A 81 -29.53 -41.62 22.55
CA THR A 81 -28.34 -40.77 22.53
C THR A 81 -28.56 -39.69 21.49
N THR A 82 -28.87 -38.47 21.93
CA THR A 82 -28.84 -37.30 21.05
C THR A 82 -27.43 -37.19 20.50
N PRO A 83 -27.22 -37.19 19.17
CA PRO A 83 -25.89 -37.00 18.62
C PRO A 83 -25.38 -35.63 19.07
N THR A 84 -24.30 -35.62 19.85
CA THR A 84 -23.55 -34.40 20.14
C THR A 84 -23.04 -33.87 18.80
N SER A 85 -23.49 -32.68 18.40
CA SER A 85 -22.97 -32.03 17.20
C SER A 85 -21.46 -31.89 17.33
N ALA A 86 -20.72 -32.35 16.32
CA ALA A 86 -19.29 -32.12 16.25
C ALA A 86 -19.02 -30.59 16.29
N PRO A 87 -17.94 -30.15 16.95
CA PRO A 87 -17.60 -28.73 16.98
C PRO A 87 -17.39 -28.22 15.56
N VAL A 88 -18.07 -27.12 15.22
CA VAL A 88 -17.89 -26.43 13.93
C VAL A 88 -16.54 -25.71 13.98
N ALA A 89 -15.71 -25.92 12.95
CA ALA A 89 -14.41 -25.24 12.86
C ALA A 89 -14.62 -23.72 12.72
N ALA A 90 -13.79 -22.94 13.41
CA ALA A 90 -13.82 -21.49 13.31
C ALA A 90 -13.45 -21.01 11.89
N PRO A 91 -13.98 -19.86 11.45
CA PRO A 91 -13.65 -19.28 10.16
C PRO A 91 -12.19 -18.79 10.13
N VAL A 92 -11.52 -19.00 9.00
CA VAL A 92 -10.12 -18.59 8.81
C VAL A 92 -10.01 -17.73 7.56
N LEU A 93 -9.56 -16.49 7.72
CA LEU A 93 -9.38 -15.52 6.64
C LEU A 93 -7.94 -15.58 6.10
N LEU A 94 -7.80 -15.67 4.79
CA LEU A 94 -6.51 -15.66 4.08
C LEU A 94 -6.56 -14.66 2.93
N ILE A 95 -5.53 -13.83 2.81
CA ILE A 95 -5.29 -12.98 1.66
C ILE A 95 -4.35 -13.74 0.71
N GLU A 96 -4.79 -13.99 -0.52
CA GLU A 96 -3.99 -14.69 -1.56
C GLU A 96 -3.30 -13.70 -2.49
N ARG A 97 -3.92 -12.52 -2.71
CA ARG A 97 -3.32 -11.39 -3.40
C ARG A 97 -3.66 -10.07 -2.73
N PRO A 98 -2.74 -9.10 -2.74
CA PRO A 98 -1.35 -9.16 -3.24
C PRO A 98 -0.47 -10.13 -2.42
N LEU A 99 0.66 -10.56 -3.00
CA LEU A 99 1.63 -11.42 -2.33
C LEU A 99 2.38 -10.65 -1.21
N PRO A 100 2.95 -11.34 -0.22
CA PRO A 100 3.78 -10.70 0.79
C PRO A 100 4.91 -9.86 0.19
N ASN A 101 4.93 -8.57 0.54
CA ASN A 101 5.89 -7.55 0.10
C ASN A 101 5.86 -7.25 -1.41
N GLU A 102 4.79 -7.65 -2.13
CA GLU A 102 4.61 -7.32 -3.54
C GLU A 102 4.58 -5.81 -3.77
N PHE A 103 5.16 -5.37 -4.90
CA PHE A 103 5.06 -3.98 -5.36
C PHE A 103 3.80 -3.80 -6.19
N VAL A 104 2.85 -3.03 -5.67
CA VAL A 104 1.56 -2.83 -6.31
C VAL A 104 1.49 -1.42 -6.92
N PRO A 105 1.26 -1.28 -8.24
CA PRO A 105 1.04 0.00 -8.89
C PRO A 105 -0.43 0.43 -8.76
N GLY A 106 -0.67 1.71 -8.47
CA GLY A 106 -2.02 2.30 -8.58
C GLY A 106 -3.07 1.61 -7.71
N THR A 107 -4.08 1.02 -8.37
CA THR A 107 -5.18 0.28 -7.74
C THR A 107 -4.70 -1.09 -7.24
N ILE A 108 -4.94 -1.40 -5.97
CA ILE A 108 -4.60 -2.71 -5.40
C ILE A 108 -5.77 -3.66 -5.60
N SER A 109 -5.60 -4.67 -6.45
CA SER A 109 -6.53 -5.81 -6.51
C SER A 109 -6.26 -6.76 -5.35
N VAL A 110 -7.24 -6.91 -4.46
CA VAL A 110 -7.18 -7.81 -3.31
C VAL A 110 -8.03 -9.04 -3.61
N ALA A 111 -7.49 -10.23 -3.34
CA ALA A 111 -8.22 -11.48 -3.44
C ALA A 111 -7.85 -12.41 -2.29
N GLY A 112 -8.79 -13.24 -1.85
CA GLY A 112 -8.54 -14.20 -0.80
C GLY A 112 -9.72 -15.12 -0.53
N LYS A 113 -9.65 -15.84 0.60
CA LYS A 113 -10.66 -16.81 1.01
C LYS A 113 -10.95 -16.74 2.50
N VAL A 114 -12.18 -17.08 2.86
CA VAL A 114 -12.64 -17.31 4.23
C VAL A 114 -13.05 -18.77 4.35
N ALA A 115 -12.17 -19.62 4.89
CA ALA A 115 -12.47 -21.03 5.10
C ALA A 115 -13.54 -21.21 6.19
N ASN A 116 -14.34 -22.28 6.10
CA ASN A 116 -15.41 -22.62 7.06
C ASN A 116 -16.53 -21.55 7.18
N ALA A 117 -16.67 -20.67 6.20
CA ALA A 117 -17.75 -19.68 6.12
C ALA A 117 -18.56 -19.86 4.84
N THR A 118 -19.88 -19.78 4.92
CA THR A 118 -20.78 -19.85 3.75
C THR A 118 -21.53 -18.55 3.46
N ALA A 119 -21.44 -17.57 4.38
CA ALA A 119 -22.04 -16.25 4.25
C ALA A 119 -21.28 -15.24 5.12
N GLY A 120 -21.45 -13.95 4.84
CA GLY A 120 -20.84 -12.85 5.57
C GLY A 120 -20.29 -11.76 4.66
N THR A 121 -19.72 -10.74 5.27
CA THR A 121 -19.17 -9.56 4.59
C THR A 121 -17.67 -9.52 4.83
N VAL A 122 -16.89 -9.27 3.77
CA VAL A 122 -15.45 -9.00 3.90
C VAL A 122 -15.24 -7.51 3.65
N THR A 123 -14.71 -6.80 4.64
CA THR A 123 -14.21 -5.43 4.45
C THR A 123 -12.71 -5.45 4.27
N VAL A 124 -12.21 -4.59 3.40
CA VAL A 124 -10.79 -4.48 3.10
C VAL A 124 -10.38 -3.01 3.20
N GLU A 125 -9.25 -2.76 3.83
CA GLU A 125 -8.65 -1.42 3.92
C GLU A 125 -7.14 -1.48 3.79
N LEU A 126 -6.54 -0.32 3.53
CA LEU A 126 -5.10 -0.15 3.57
C LEU A 126 -4.71 0.48 4.91
N ARG A 127 -3.67 -0.04 5.55
CA ARG A 127 -3.11 0.53 6.78
C ARG A 127 -1.63 0.90 6.62
N SER A 128 -1.20 1.96 7.28
CA SER A 128 0.24 2.25 7.47
C SER A 128 0.89 1.25 8.43
N PRO A 129 2.24 1.21 8.48
CA PRO A 129 2.96 0.35 9.41
C PRO A 129 2.64 0.57 10.90
N ASP A 130 2.11 1.75 11.26
CA ASP A 130 1.63 2.10 12.60
C ASP A 130 0.16 1.68 12.85
N GLY A 131 -0.47 1.00 11.88
CA GLY A 131 -1.84 0.50 11.98
C GLY A 131 -2.94 1.53 11.67
N GLN A 132 -2.60 2.76 11.29
CA GLN A 132 -3.61 3.76 10.89
C GLN A 132 -4.22 3.41 9.54
N SER A 133 -5.54 3.50 9.41
CA SER A 133 -6.23 3.36 8.12
C SER A 133 -5.85 4.50 7.18
N LEU A 134 -5.63 4.17 5.91
CA LEU A 134 -5.20 5.10 4.87
C LEU A 134 -6.17 5.11 3.70
N GLY A 135 -6.43 6.32 3.20
CA GLY A 135 -7.25 6.53 2.01
C GLY A 135 -8.75 6.54 2.33
N PRO A 136 -9.61 6.13 1.37
CA PRO A 136 -11.05 6.11 1.56
C PRO A 136 -11.48 5.07 2.62
N PRO A 137 -12.74 5.12 3.10
CA PRO A 137 -13.26 4.13 4.03
C PRO A 137 -13.11 2.69 3.50
N PRO A 138 -13.07 1.69 4.40
CA PRO A 138 -12.96 0.29 4.03
C PRO A 138 -13.98 -0.09 2.95
N ILE A 139 -13.51 -0.79 1.92
CA ILE A 139 -14.38 -1.27 0.85
C ILE A 139 -15.01 -2.60 1.26
N VAL A 140 -16.24 -2.84 0.80
CA VAL A 140 -16.86 -4.16 0.91
C VAL A 140 -16.45 -4.98 -0.32
N ALA A 141 -15.71 -6.06 -0.10
CA ALA A 141 -15.30 -6.96 -1.17
C ALA A 141 -16.49 -7.80 -1.66
N ALA A 142 -16.50 -8.10 -2.96
CA ALA A 142 -17.45 -9.05 -3.53
C ALA A 142 -17.09 -10.46 -3.05
N THR A 143 -18.09 -11.23 -2.63
CA THR A 143 -17.92 -12.60 -2.12
C THR A 143 -18.64 -13.62 -3.01
N THR A 144 -18.07 -14.81 -3.12
CA THR A 144 -18.66 -15.96 -3.83
C THR A 144 -18.45 -17.22 -3.02
N VAL A 145 -19.47 -18.07 -2.92
CA VAL A 145 -19.35 -19.35 -2.21
C VAL A 145 -18.53 -20.34 -3.05
N VAL A 146 -17.55 -20.97 -2.43
CA VAL A 146 -16.69 -22.01 -3.00
C VAL A 146 -16.75 -23.27 -2.12
N SER A 147 -16.20 -24.39 -2.57
CA SER A 147 -16.34 -25.70 -1.88
C SER A 147 -15.89 -25.66 -0.41
N ASP A 148 -14.89 -24.85 -0.10
CA ASP A 148 -14.22 -24.84 1.20
C ASP A 148 -14.49 -23.54 1.98
N GLY A 149 -15.39 -22.68 1.50
CA GLY A 149 -15.73 -21.43 2.18
C GLY A 149 -16.25 -20.32 1.27
N LEU A 150 -15.82 -19.08 1.54
CA LEU A 150 -16.08 -17.91 0.68
C LEU A 150 -14.80 -17.47 -0.01
N ALA A 151 -14.82 -17.25 -1.32
CA ALA A 151 -13.79 -16.46 -2.01
C ALA A 151 -14.21 -14.99 -2.02
N PHE A 152 -13.25 -14.07 -1.90
CA PHE A 152 -13.52 -12.63 -1.99
C PHE A 152 -12.56 -11.92 -2.93
N THR A 153 -13.04 -10.85 -3.55
CA THR A 153 -12.25 -9.96 -4.41
C THR A 153 -12.67 -8.50 -4.20
N GLY A 154 -11.70 -7.58 -4.19
CA GLY A 154 -11.95 -6.15 -4.10
C GLY A 154 -10.84 -5.33 -4.77
N GLU A 155 -11.13 -4.05 -5.03
CA GLU A 155 -10.16 -3.10 -5.57
C GLU A 155 -10.05 -1.90 -4.63
N LEU A 156 -8.87 -1.68 -4.06
CA LEU A 156 -8.59 -0.51 -3.23
C LEU A 156 -7.96 0.57 -4.12
N PRO A 157 -8.65 1.70 -4.33
CA PRO A 157 -8.01 2.87 -4.93
C PRO A 157 -7.02 3.45 -3.92
N VAL A 158 -5.75 3.52 -4.30
CA VAL A 158 -4.72 4.15 -3.47
C VAL A 158 -4.30 5.46 -4.11
N ASP A 159 -4.42 6.56 -3.37
CA ASP A 159 -3.69 7.76 -3.74
C ASP A 159 -2.21 7.51 -3.47
N LEU A 160 -1.46 7.28 -4.54
CA LEU A 160 -0.08 6.83 -4.43
C LEU A 160 0.73 7.88 -3.66
N PRO A 161 1.43 7.51 -2.56
CA PRO A 161 2.27 8.44 -1.83
C PRO A 161 3.37 8.97 -2.76
N PRO A 162 3.98 10.14 -2.52
CA PRO A 162 5.02 10.66 -3.39
C PRO A 162 6.21 9.70 -3.53
N THR A 163 6.56 8.96 -2.47
CA THR A 163 7.63 7.97 -2.46
C THR A 163 7.07 6.57 -2.20
N PRO A 164 7.71 5.48 -2.68
CA PRO A 164 7.32 4.14 -2.28
C PRO A 164 7.29 3.99 -0.77
N ARG A 165 6.27 3.32 -0.25
CA ARG A 165 6.10 3.09 1.18
C ARG A 165 5.53 1.70 1.45
N PRO A 166 5.97 1.05 2.55
CA PRO A 166 5.34 -0.18 3.01
C PRO A 166 3.95 0.14 3.57
N PHE A 167 2.99 -0.73 3.26
CA PHE A 167 1.64 -0.71 3.78
C PHE A 167 1.18 -2.12 4.12
N THR A 168 0.03 -2.24 4.77
CA THR A 168 -0.60 -3.52 5.07
C THR A 168 -2.00 -3.51 4.49
N VAL A 169 -2.32 -4.49 3.65
CA VAL A 169 -3.71 -4.79 3.30
C VAL A 169 -4.33 -5.51 4.49
N HIS A 170 -5.35 -4.92 5.08
CA HIS A 170 -6.07 -5.48 6.21
C HIS A 170 -7.47 -5.89 5.74
N ALA A 171 -7.81 -7.16 5.96
CA ALA A 171 -9.12 -7.70 5.64
C ALA A 171 -9.80 -8.19 6.92
N VAL A 172 -11.08 -7.87 7.07
CA VAL A 172 -11.93 -8.32 8.17
C VAL A 172 -13.15 -8.99 7.58
N TRP A 173 -13.38 -10.24 7.94
CA TRP A 173 -14.63 -10.92 7.66
C TRP A 173 -15.54 -10.80 8.88
N SER A 174 -16.82 -10.51 8.65
CA SER A 174 -17.88 -10.54 9.65
C SER A 174 -18.99 -11.48 9.19
N GLY A 175 -19.35 -12.44 10.04
CA GLY A 175 -20.46 -13.35 9.80
C GLY A 175 -21.81 -12.62 9.70
N PRO A 176 -22.88 -13.32 9.27
CA PRO A 176 -24.21 -12.72 9.07
C PRO A 176 -24.75 -11.99 10.30
N ASP A 177 -24.41 -12.49 11.49
CA ASP A 177 -24.86 -11.96 12.77
C ASP A 177 -23.84 -10.99 13.42
N SER A 178 -22.77 -10.64 12.70
CA SER A 178 -21.64 -9.83 13.19
C SER A 178 -20.86 -10.42 14.39
N THR A 179 -21.17 -11.65 14.80
CA THR A 179 -20.59 -12.30 16.00
C THR A 179 -19.31 -13.08 15.71
N SER A 180 -19.12 -13.53 14.47
CA SER A 180 -17.92 -14.26 14.05
C SER A 180 -17.05 -13.30 13.25
N VAL A 181 -15.85 -13.02 13.76
CA VAL A 181 -14.89 -12.14 13.12
C VAL A 181 -13.61 -12.91 12.87
N ALA A 182 -13.12 -12.85 11.63
CA ALA A 182 -11.80 -13.36 11.25
C ALA A 182 -11.04 -12.23 10.56
N GLU A 183 -9.74 -12.10 10.85
CA GLU A 183 -8.91 -11.01 10.36
C GLU A 183 -7.66 -11.56 9.67
N ALA A 184 -7.18 -10.83 8.66
CA ALA A 184 -5.95 -11.13 7.97
C ALA A 184 -5.22 -9.83 7.59
N SER A 185 -3.90 -9.87 7.67
CA SER A 185 -3.03 -8.75 7.31
C SER A 185 -1.96 -9.23 6.33
N GLN A 186 -1.74 -8.46 5.26
CA GLN A 186 -0.76 -8.77 4.24
C GLN A 186 0.13 -7.56 3.97
N PRO A 187 1.42 -7.59 4.35
CA PRO A 187 2.35 -6.49 4.04
C PRO A 187 2.58 -6.41 2.53
N ILE A 188 2.63 -5.18 2.02
CA ILE A 188 2.85 -4.84 0.62
C ILE A 188 3.71 -3.58 0.49
N ASN A 189 4.17 -3.31 -0.72
CA ASN A 189 4.82 -2.06 -1.06
C ASN A 189 3.99 -1.35 -2.13
N VAL A 190 3.58 -0.11 -1.88
CA VAL A 190 2.90 0.69 -2.91
C VAL A 190 3.94 1.56 -3.61
N LEU A 191 3.92 1.52 -4.94
CA LEU A 191 4.79 2.39 -5.74
C LEU A 191 4.41 3.85 -5.51
N GLY A 192 5.39 4.70 -5.26
CA GLY A 192 5.12 6.12 -5.10
C GLY A 192 4.66 6.76 -6.43
N ARG A 193 3.84 7.81 -6.35
CA ARG A 193 3.36 8.63 -7.48
C ARG A 193 4.50 9.30 -8.25
N PHE A 194 5.60 9.58 -7.57
CA PHE A 194 6.79 10.18 -8.15
C PHE A 194 8.00 9.36 -7.74
N PRO A 195 8.44 8.37 -8.53
CA PRO A 195 9.76 7.85 -8.31
C PRO A 195 10.72 9.02 -8.57
N ARG A 196 11.22 9.66 -7.52
CA ARG A 196 12.21 10.74 -7.60
C ARG A 196 13.61 10.21 -7.37
N VAL A 197 14.54 10.45 -8.30
CA VAL A 197 15.98 10.26 -8.06
C VAL A 197 16.35 11.13 -6.86
N SER A 198 16.57 10.50 -5.70
CA SER A 198 16.71 11.23 -4.43
C SER A 198 18.10 11.82 -4.25
N GLN A 199 19.09 11.26 -4.95
CA GLN A 199 20.46 11.74 -4.94
C GLN A 199 21.12 11.33 -6.25
N LEU A 200 21.83 12.28 -6.86
CA LEU A 200 22.67 12.06 -8.04
C LEU A 200 24.06 12.62 -7.73
N THR A 201 25.05 11.73 -7.74
CA THR A 201 26.47 12.08 -7.63
C THR A 201 27.11 11.88 -8.98
N LEU A 202 27.74 12.93 -9.50
CA LEU A 202 28.59 12.85 -10.68
C LEU A 202 30.03 12.91 -10.20
N ASP A 203 30.71 11.76 -10.27
CA ASP A 203 32.13 11.68 -9.94
C ASP A 203 32.92 12.13 -11.18
N THR A 204 33.23 13.42 -11.21
CA THR A 204 34.15 14.03 -12.18
C THR A 204 35.47 14.37 -11.50
N PRO A 205 36.60 13.85 -11.98
CA PRO A 205 37.90 14.30 -11.50
C PRO A 205 38.05 15.81 -11.72
N ARG A 206 38.58 16.50 -10.71
CA ARG A 206 38.89 17.93 -10.82
C ARG A 206 40.38 18.12 -11.15
N PRO A 207 40.73 19.05 -12.07
CA PRO A 207 39.84 19.87 -12.88
C PRO A 207 39.14 19.05 -13.97
N PHE A 208 37.86 19.37 -14.24
CA PHE A 208 37.10 18.68 -15.28
C PHE A 208 37.60 19.11 -16.66
N ALA A 209 38.62 18.42 -17.16
CA ALA A 209 39.12 18.60 -18.50
C ALA A 209 38.31 17.71 -19.45
N ARG A 210 37.48 18.35 -20.28
CA ARG A 210 36.67 17.65 -21.28
C ARG A 210 37.59 16.95 -22.30
N GLY A 211 37.39 15.65 -22.50
CA GLY A 211 38.09 14.85 -23.50
C GLY A 211 39.48 14.31 -23.10
N SER A 212 40.00 14.60 -21.90
CA SER A 212 41.26 13.99 -21.42
C SER A 212 41.05 12.73 -20.58
N GLU A 213 39.82 12.51 -20.09
CA GLU A 213 39.47 11.38 -19.24
C GLU A 213 38.53 10.43 -19.97
N PRO A 214 38.56 9.13 -19.66
CA PRO A 214 37.78 8.17 -20.43
C PRO A 214 36.28 8.24 -20.12
N THR A 215 35.88 8.53 -18.87
CA THR A 215 34.49 8.34 -18.44
C THR A 215 34.00 9.30 -17.36
N ILE A 216 32.71 9.63 -17.40
CA ILE A 216 31.94 10.29 -16.35
C ILE A 216 31.15 9.23 -15.58
N ALA A 217 31.49 9.00 -14.31
CA ALA A 217 30.76 8.08 -13.45
C ALA A 217 29.53 8.79 -12.86
N VAL A 218 28.36 8.20 -13.09
CA VAL A 218 27.08 8.71 -12.62
C VAL A 218 26.50 7.70 -11.65
N ARG A 219 26.31 8.12 -10.40
CA ARG A 219 25.75 7.30 -9.33
C ARG A 219 24.51 7.96 -8.79
N GLY A 220 23.49 7.17 -8.46
CA GLY A 220 22.31 7.72 -7.83
C GLY A 220 21.44 6.69 -7.18
N PHE A 221 20.36 7.18 -6.58
CA PHE A 221 19.35 6.38 -5.92
C PHE A 221 18.00 6.61 -6.59
N ALA A 222 17.41 5.52 -7.07
CA ALA A 222 16.10 5.46 -7.68
C ALA A 222 15.12 4.77 -6.73
N PRO A 223 13.91 5.30 -6.50
CA PRO A 223 12.95 4.68 -5.58
C PRO A 223 12.25 3.48 -6.21
N GLY A 224 12.21 2.36 -5.46
CA GLY A 224 11.77 1.07 -5.98
C GLY A 224 12.81 0.47 -6.94
N PRO A 225 12.57 -0.72 -7.48
CA PRO A 225 13.36 -1.21 -8.60
C PRO A 225 12.74 -0.60 -9.88
N PRO A 226 13.33 0.44 -10.49
CA PRO A 226 12.95 0.78 -11.86
C PRO A 226 13.19 -0.45 -12.73
N ALA A 227 12.34 -0.66 -13.74
CA ALA A 227 12.62 -1.73 -14.72
C ALA A 227 13.95 -1.44 -15.42
N LYS A 228 14.23 -0.16 -15.66
CA LYS A 228 15.45 0.32 -16.30
C LYS A 228 15.77 1.76 -15.91
N VAL A 229 17.07 2.06 -15.83
CA VAL A 229 17.56 3.44 -15.68
C VAL A 229 18.45 3.74 -16.88
N LEU A 230 18.11 4.78 -17.63
CA LEU A 230 18.94 5.30 -18.72
C LEU A 230 19.66 6.56 -18.26
N VAL A 231 20.96 6.60 -18.46
CA VAL A 231 21.77 7.80 -18.25
C VAL A 231 22.23 8.28 -19.61
N ARG A 232 21.93 9.54 -19.92
CA ARG A 232 22.23 10.19 -21.19
C ARG A 232 23.15 11.37 -21.00
N LEU A 233 24.07 11.56 -21.93
CA LEU A 233 24.84 12.79 -22.09
C LEU A 233 24.19 13.60 -23.20
N LEU A 234 23.84 14.85 -22.91
CA LEU A 234 23.21 15.77 -23.85
C LEU A 234 24.14 16.92 -24.19
N ASP A 235 24.09 17.40 -25.44
CA ASP A 235 24.77 18.63 -25.84
C ASP A 235 23.99 19.89 -25.44
N SER A 236 24.45 21.07 -25.88
CA SER A 236 23.79 22.35 -25.58
C SER A 236 22.45 22.55 -26.31
N ALA A 237 22.15 21.72 -27.31
CA ALA A 237 20.91 21.71 -28.07
C ALA A 237 19.98 20.54 -27.64
N ASP A 238 20.26 19.91 -26.49
CA ASP A 238 19.55 18.74 -25.95
C ASP A 238 19.61 17.48 -26.85
N ASN A 239 20.53 17.42 -27.82
CA ASN A 239 20.74 16.19 -28.58
C ASN A 239 21.43 15.14 -27.72
N VAL A 240 21.00 13.88 -27.85
CA VAL A 240 21.65 12.76 -27.15
C VAL A 240 22.99 12.48 -27.83
N VAL A 241 24.06 12.79 -27.12
CA VAL A 241 25.43 12.50 -27.52
C VAL A 241 25.78 11.07 -27.17
N GLU A 242 25.31 10.62 -26.00
CA GLU A 242 25.53 9.27 -25.52
C GLU A 242 24.36 8.81 -24.64
N SER A 243 24.11 7.51 -24.60
CA SER A 243 23.10 6.89 -23.76
C SER A 243 23.60 5.54 -23.28
N VAL A 244 23.58 5.33 -21.97
CA VAL A 244 24.00 4.08 -21.32
C VAL A 244 22.90 3.64 -20.36
N GLU A 245 22.63 2.34 -20.34
CA GLU A 245 21.77 1.74 -19.31
C GLU A 245 22.57 1.56 -18.02
N ALA A 246 22.08 2.15 -16.93
CA ALA A 246 22.76 2.06 -15.66
C ALA A 246 22.65 0.63 -15.11
N ARG A 247 23.75 0.16 -14.52
CA ARG A 247 23.75 -1.07 -13.75
C ARG A 247 23.12 -0.81 -12.39
N LEU A 248 22.13 -1.61 -12.03
CA LEU A 248 21.60 -1.63 -10.67
C LEU A 248 22.61 -2.32 -9.75
N LEU A 249 23.06 -1.61 -8.71
CA LEU A 249 24.11 -2.09 -7.80
C LEU A 249 23.53 -2.98 -6.71
N TRP A 250 22.46 -2.50 -6.06
CA TRP A 250 21.74 -3.24 -5.04
C TRP A 250 20.31 -2.74 -4.92
N TYR A 251 19.45 -3.61 -4.44
CA TYR A 251 18.05 -3.32 -4.19
C TYR A 251 17.57 -4.09 -2.96
N GLN A 252 16.88 -3.39 -2.06
CA GLN A 252 16.13 -3.98 -0.96
C GLN A 252 14.71 -3.44 -1.01
N PRO A 253 13.68 -4.30 -0.87
CA PRO A 253 12.29 -3.85 -0.78
C PRO A 253 12.11 -2.73 0.25
N GLY A 254 11.46 -1.64 -0.16
CA GLY A 254 11.22 -0.47 0.68
C GLY A 254 12.38 0.54 0.76
N LEU A 255 13.55 0.25 0.19
CA LEU A 255 14.68 1.18 0.09
C LEU A 255 14.90 1.65 -1.36
N PRO A 256 15.50 2.84 -1.58
CA PRO A 256 15.95 3.25 -2.91
C PRO A 256 16.98 2.26 -3.49
N CYS A 257 16.80 1.88 -4.75
CA CYS A 257 17.77 1.14 -5.54
C CYS A 257 18.95 2.04 -5.93
N ALA A 258 20.17 1.61 -5.63
CA ALA A 258 21.36 2.29 -6.12
C ALA A 258 21.67 1.88 -7.56
N PHE A 259 22.02 2.86 -8.39
CA PHE A 259 22.45 2.61 -9.76
C PHE A 259 23.79 3.30 -10.05
N GLU A 260 24.51 2.75 -11.02
CA GLU A 260 25.75 3.31 -11.54
C GLU A 260 25.79 3.20 -13.06
N ALA A 261 26.24 4.26 -13.72
CA ALA A 261 26.52 4.27 -15.15
C ALA A 261 27.85 4.98 -15.40
N ASN A 262 28.56 4.56 -16.45
CA ASN A 262 29.75 5.23 -16.94
C ASN A 262 29.46 5.73 -18.36
N LEU A 263 29.43 7.05 -18.54
CA LEU A 263 29.35 7.70 -19.86
C LEU A 263 30.76 7.99 -20.35
N ALA A 264 31.02 7.99 -21.65
CA ALA A 264 32.24 8.56 -22.19
C ALA A 264 32.29 10.08 -21.96
N ASN A 265 33.48 10.61 -21.65
CA ASN A 265 33.67 12.06 -21.50
C ASN A 265 33.71 12.74 -22.87
N ASN A 266 32.53 12.99 -23.45
CA ASN A 266 32.43 13.68 -24.73
C ASN A 266 32.49 15.20 -24.54
N PRO A 267 33.38 15.93 -25.25
CA PRO A 267 33.50 17.39 -25.10
C PRO A 267 32.23 18.18 -25.48
N ALA A 268 31.38 17.61 -26.35
CA ALA A 268 30.08 18.20 -26.69
C ALA A 268 29.05 18.09 -25.56
N GLY A 269 29.25 17.18 -24.60
CA GLY A 269 28.35 16.97 -23.47
C GLY A 269 28.30 18.17 -22.53
N THR A 270 27.10 18.72 -22.32
CA THR A 270 26.85 19.85 -21.41
C THR A 270 25.86 19.52 -20.31
N GLN A 271 25.11 18.42 -20.44
CA GLN A 271 24.14 17.99 -19.43
C GLN A 271 24.15 16.47 -19.31
N VAL A 272 23.89 15.98 -18.10
CA VAL A 272 23.56 14.57 -17.86
C VAL A 272 22.07 14.48 -17.57
N GLN A 273 21.37 13.60 -18.27
CA GLN A 273 19.97 13.28 -18.03
C GLN A 273 19.85 11.84 -17.54
N VAL A 274 19.23 11.64 -16.39
CA VAL A 274 18.87 10.32 -15.87
C VAL A 274 17.38 10.11 -16.08
N ILE A 275 16.99 9.00 -16.71
CA ILE A 275 15.62 8.64 -17.01
C ILE A 275 15.32 7.30 -16.34
N MET A 276 14.28 7.26 -15.52
CA MET A 276 13.74 6.02 -14.96
C MET A 276 12.59 5.53 -15.81
N LEU A 277 12.66 4.27 -16.20
CA LEU A 277 11.65 3.61 -17.01
C LEU A 277 10.93 2.54 -16.19
N GLY A 278 9.61 2.47 -16.38
CA GLY A 278 8.76 1.42 -15.84
C GLY A 278 8.83 0.14 -16.66
N PRO A 279 8.10 -0.91 -16.26
CA PRO A 279 8.08 -2.21 -16.95
C PRO A 279 7.73 -2.13 -18.44
N ASP A 280 6.92 -1.15 -18.83
CA ASP A 280 6.48 -0.92 -20.22
C ASP A 280 7.32 0.15 -20.94
N ASP A 281 8.56 0.39 -20.50
CA ASP A 281 9.45 1.48 -20.98
C ASP A 281 8.85 2.90 -20.87
N ALA A 282 7.74 3.05 -20.13
CA ALA A 282 7.16 4.35 -19.85
C ALA A 282 8.11 5.18 -18.98
N VAL A 283 8.34 6.43 -19.36
CA VAL A 283 9.16 7.36 -18.56
C VAL A 283 8.43 7.67 -17.25
N LEU A 284 8.98 7.17 -16.16
CA LEU A 284 8.48 7.45 -14.81
C LEU A 284 9.01 8.77 -14.29
N GLU A 285 10.29 9.06 -14.57
CA GLU A 285 10.92 10.33 -14.23
C GLU A 285 12.11 10.61 -15.16
N ALA A 286 12.41 11.90 -15.36
CA ALA A 286 13.67 12.34 -15.91
C ALA A 286 14.26 13.50 -15.09
N VAL A 287 15.52 13.35 -14.66
CA VAL A 287 16.29 14.38 -13.96
C VAL A 287 17.42 14.86 -14.85
N ARG A 288 17.65 16.17 -14.91
CA ARG A 288 18.75 16.77 -15.67
C ARG A 288 19.70 17.52 -14.75
N VAL A 289 21.00 17.36 -14.97
CA VAL A 289 22.05 18.10 -14.28
C VAL A 289 22.98 18.72 -15.32
N ARG A 290 23.21 20.02 -15.22
CA ARG A 290 24.18 20.72 -16.06
C ARG A 290 25.59 20.38 -15.60
N LEU A 291 26.46 20.09 -16.57
CA LEU A 291 27.91 20.01 -16.35
C LEU A 291 28.46 21.42 -16.51
N ASP A 292 29.06 21.96 -15.46
CA ASP A 292 29.64 23.30 -15.52
C ASP A 292 30.66 23.40 -16.68
N PRO A 293 30.77 24.58 -17.32
CA PRO A 293 31.85 24.82 -18.25
C PRO A 293 33.19 24.68 -17.51
N PRO A 294 34.24 24.14 -18.16
CA PRO A 294 35.56 24.10 -17.56
C PRO A 294 35.97 25.54 -17.21
N SER A 295 36.24 25.79 -15.93
CA SER A 295 36.75 27.07 -15.40
C SER A 295 38.20 27.30 -15.82
#